data_AF-A0A6J3HNJ2-F1
#
_entry.id   AF-A0A6J3HNJ2-F1
#
_cell.length_a   1.000
_cell.length_b   1.000
_cell.length_c   1.000
_cell.angle_alpha   90.00
_cell.angle_beta   90.00
_cell.angle_gamma   90.00
#
_symmetry.space_group_name_H-M   'P 1'
#
loop_
_entity.id
_entity.type
_entity.pdbx_description
1 polymer ?
#
loop_
_entity_poly.entity_id
_entity_poly.type
_entity_poly.pdbx_seq_one_letter_code
_entity_poly.pdbx_strand_id
1 'polypeptide(L)'
;MGIRNGLHLILKIQPALNWTPSCPEAVYIPTGLETEPLYPESKEDTVVYLAEDAYKEPCFVYSRVGGNRTPLKQPMDYCDNTLMFEARAEYEYQLTVRPDLFTNKHTQWYYFQVTNMQAGIIYRFTIVNFTKPASLYNRGMRPLFYSEKEAKAHHIGWQRIGDQIKYYRNNPGQDGRHYFSLTWTFQFPHNKDTCYFAHCYPYTYTNLQEYLSGINNDPVRSKFCKIRVLCHTLARNMVYILTITTPLKNSDSRKRKAVILTARVHPGETNSSWIMKGFLDYILGNSSDAQLLRDTFVFKVVPMLNPDGVIVGNYRCSLAGRDLNRNYTSLLKESFPSVWYTRNMVRR
;
A
#
# COMPACT_ATOMS: atom_id res chain seq x y z
N MET A 1 9.72 -33.48 -20.79
CA MET A 1 8.59 -32.70 -20.26
C MET A 1 9.06 -31.26 -20.12
N GLY A 2 8.71 -30.41 -21.09
CA GLY A 2 9.20 -29.04 -21.17
C GLY A 2 8.54 -28.14 -20.14
N ILE A 3 9.35 -27.41 -19.37
CA ILE A 3 8.92 -26.34 -18.48
C ILE A 3 8.25 -25.29 -19.38
N ARG A 4 6.91 -25.14 -19.29
CA ARG A 4 6.19 -24.13 -20.06
C ARG A 4 6.65 -22.74 -19.59
N ASN A 5 6.96 -21.86 -20.56
CA ASN A 5 7.36 -20.46 -20.37
C ASN A 5 6.24 -19.62 -19.73
N GLY A 6 5.98 -19.81 -18.43
CA GLY A 6 4.99 -19.04 -17.67
C GLY A 6 5.57 -17.76 -17.06
N LEU A 7 4.72 -16.77 -16.80
CA LEU A 7 5.09 -15.63 -15.96
C LEU A 7 5.54 -16.09 -14.58
N HIS A 8 6.56 -15.45 -14.02
CA HIS A 8 6.85 -15.57 -12.59
C HIS A 8 6.26 -14.36 -11.87
N LEU A 9 5.41 -14.62 -10.87
CA LEU A 9 4.85 -13.60 -9.99
C LEU A 9 5.47 -13.72 -8.60
N ILE A 10 6.05 -12.63 -8.09
CA ILE A 10 6.74 -12.61 -6.79
C ILE A 10 6.35 -11.32 -6.07
N LEU A 11 6.14 -11.35 -4.75
CA LEU A 11 6.13 -10.09 -3.98
C LEU A 11 7.55 -9.65 -3.65
N LYS A 12 7.89 -8.44 -4.07
CA LYS A 12 9.18 -7.80 -3.75
C LYS A 12 9.00 -6.38 -3.26
N ILE A 13 10.10 -5.85 -2.75
CA ILE A 13 10.27 -4.47 -2.27
C ILE A 13 9.86 -3.48 -3.39
N GLN A 14 9.20 -2.40 -2.97
CA GLN A 14 8.59 -1.41 -3.86
C GLN A 14 9.66 -0.57 -4.60
N PRO A 15 9.63 -0.48 -5.95
CA PRO A 15 10.39 0.50 -6.70
C PRO A 15 9.97 1.91 -6.27
N ALA A 16 10.94 2.70 -5.84
CA ALA A 16 10.75 4.07 -5.39
C ALA A 16 11.22 5.04 -6.48
N LEU A 17 10.47 5.15 -7.57
CA LEU A 17 10.61 6.32 -8.45
C LEU A 17 9.60 7.37 -8.01
N ASN A 18 10.09 8.52 -7.53
CA ASN A 18 9.25 9.69 -7.32
C ASN A 18 8.77 10.20 -8.68
N TRP A 19 7.54 9.85 -9.01
CA TRP A 19 6.91 10.18 -10.29
C TRP A 19 5.56 10.81 -10.02
N THR A 20 5.28 11.93 -10.69
CA THR A 20 3.95 12.54 -10.73
C THR A 20 3.57 12.65 -12.20
N PRO A 21 2.45 12.04 -12.62
CA PRO A 21 1.97 12.19 -13.99
C PRO A 21 1.83 13.67 -14.36
N SER A 22 2.29 14.05 -15.55
CA SER A 22 2.24 15.43 -16.04
C SER A 22 0.82 15.90 -16.37
N CYS A 23 -0.11 14.97 -16.60
CA CYS A 23 -1.52 15.21 -16.82
C CYS A 23 -2.38 14.27 -15.96
N PRO A 24 -3.64 14.63 -15.68
CA PRO A 24 -4.58 13.73 -15.03
C PRO A 24 -4.71 12.42 -15.81
N GLU A 25 -4.54 11.29 -15.11
CA GLU A 25 -4.62 9.98 -15.73
C GLU A 25 -6.04 9.68 -16.20
N ALA A 26 -6.16 9.07 -17.38
CA ALA A 26 -7.45 8.75 -17.96
C ALA A 26 -8.17 7.64 -17.19
N VAL A 27 -9.45 7.86 -16.91
CA VAL A 27 -10.35 6.80 -16.42
C VAL A 27 -10.59 5.77 -17.52
N TYR A 28 -10.83 4.52 -17.12
CA TYR A 28 -11.37 3.50 -18.01
C TYR A 28 -12.85 3.81 -18.27
N ILE A 29 -13.27 3.71 -19.53
CA ILE A 29 -14.68 3.88 -19.94
C ILE A 29 -15.21 2.49 -20.28
N PRO A 30 -16.09 1.90 -19.44
CA PRO A 30 -16.66 0.61 -19.73
C PRO A 30 -17.48 0.64 -21.03
N THR A 31 -17.25 -0.35 -21.86
CA THR A 31 -17.97 -0.61 -23.11
C THR A 31 -19.27 -1.38 -22.87
N GLY A 32 -19.36 -2.10 -21.74
CA GLY A 32 -20.44 -3.05 -21.44
C GLY A 32 -20.22 -4.42 -22.08
N LEU A 33 -19.18 -4.56 -22.92
CA LEU A 33 -18.80 -5.79 -23.60
C LEU A 33 -17.60 -6.48 -22.94
N GLU A 34 -17.15 -5.99 -21.79
CA GLU A 34 -16.05 -6.61 -21.06
C GLU A 34 -16.41 -8.04 -20.65
N THR A 35 -15.50 -8.96 -20.98
CA THR A 35 -15.63 -10.38 -20.65
C THR A 35 -15.72 -10.57 -19.14
N GLU A 36 -16.59 -11.48 -18.70
CA GLU A 36 -16.63 -12.04 -17.35
C GLU A 36 -16.10 -13.47 -17.40
N PRO A 37 -14.83 -13.67 -17.07
CA PRO A 37 -14.22 -14.96 -17.30
C PRO A 37 -14.76 -15.96 -16.29
N LEU A 38 -15.36 -17.01 -16.81
CA LEU A 38 -15.93 -18.11 -16.05
C LEU A 38 -14.84 -19.17 -15.90
N TYR A 39 -14.45 -19.43 -14.66
CA TYR A 39 -13.48 -20.46 -14.34
C TYR A 39 -14.24 -21.64 -13.72
N PRO A 40 -14.39 -22.77 -14.43
CA PRO A 40 -14.94 -23.99 -13.84
C PRO A 40 -14.01 -24.56 -12.76
N GLU A 41 -14.57 -25.27 -11.77
CA GLU A 41 -13.80 -26.09 -10.82
C GLU A 41 -13.22 -27.33 -11.55
N SER A 42 -12.33 -27.15 -12.53
CA SER A 42 -11.70 -28.28 -13.23
C SER A 42 -10.46 -28.75 -12.50
N LYS A 43 -10.31 -30.07 -12.27
CA LYS A 43 -9.12 -30.70 -11.68
C LYS A 43 -7.90 -30.73 -12.63
N GLU A 44 -7.97 -30.16 -13.82
CA GLU A 44 -6.93 -30.14 -14.86
C GLU A 44 -6.08 -28.86 -14.82
N ASP A 45 -5.68 -28.51 -13.60
CA ASP A 45 -5.10 -27.21 -13.28
C ASP A 45 -3.59 -27.33 -13.13
N THR A 46 -2.82 -26.60 -13.94
CA THR A 46 -1.37 -26.52 -13.75
C THR A 46 -1.08 -25.43 -12.72
N VAL A 47 -0.96 -25.84 -11.46
CA VAL A 47 -0.50 -24.96 -10.38
C VAL A 47 0.96 -24.60 -10.63
N VAL A 48 1.19 -23.36 -11.08
CA VAL A 48 2.53 -22.85 -11.40
C VAL A 48 3.28 -22.44 -10.12
N TYR A 49 2.57 -22.12 -9.04
CA TYR A 49 3.15 -21.82 -7.73
C TYR A 49 2.11 -21.97 -6.61
N LEU A 50 2.44 -22.74 -5.56
CA LEU A 50 1.60 -22.95 -4.39
C LEU A 50 2.37 -22.60 -3.10
N ALA A 51 1.90 -21.58 -2.40
CA ALA A 51 2.44 -21.09 -1.14
C ALA A 51 1.63 -21.66 0.04
N GLU A 52 1.72 -22.98 0.30
CA GLU A 52 0.91 -23.61 1.37
C GLU A 52 1.56 -23.62 2.77
N ASP A 53 2.87 -23.38 2.90
CA ASP A 53 3.60 -23.76 4.13
C ASP A 53 4.07 -22.64 5.09
N ALA A 54 3.78 -21.36 4.83
CA ALA A 54 4.31 -20.28 5.70
C ALA A 54 3.50 -19.96 6.96
N TYR A 55 2.39 -20.63 7.19
CA TYR A 55 1.44 -20.24 8.24
C TYR A 55 1.80 -20.75 9.66
N LYS A 56 2.96 -21.40 9.84
CA LYS A 56 3.31 -22.06 11.11
C LYS A 56 4.22 -21.27 12.05
N GLU A 57 4.84 -20.16 11.63
CA GLU A 57 5.72 -19.37 12.52
C GLU A 57 5.43 -17.86 12.54
N PRO A 58 5.60 -17.19 13.69
CA PRO A 58 5.34 -15.75 13.85
C PRO A 58 6.45 -14.94 13.16
N CYS A 59 6.31 -14.73 11.86
CA CYS A 59 7.47 -14.39 11.02
C CYS A 59 7.68 -12.89 10.75
N PHE A 60 7.23 -11.99 11.65
CA PHE A 60 7.64 -10.59 11.60
C PHE A 60 7.90 -10.02 13.00
N VAL A 61 9.19 -9.80 13.31
CA VAL A 61 9.64 -9.39 14.66
C VAL A 61 9.97 -7.89 14.74
N TYR A 62 10.49 -7.26 13.66
CA TYR A 62 10.70 -5.80 13.53
C TYR A 62 11.22 -5.39 12.13
N SER A 63 11.13 -4.09 11.79
CA SER A 63 11.82 -3.46 10.65
C SER A 63 13.05 -2.65 11.12
N ARG A 64 14.20 -2.76 10.44
CA ARG A 64 15.39 -1.90 10.67
C ARG A 64 15.56 -0.91 9.51
N VAL A 65 15.94 0.32 9.86
CA VAL A 65 16.31 1.37 8.88
C VAL A 65 17.56 0.95 8.10
N GLY A 66 17.53 1.05 6.77
CA GLY A 66 18.71 1.00 5.91
C GLY A 66 18.88 -0.23 5.00
N GLY A 67 18.08 -1.28 5.18
CA GLY A 67 18.27 -2.55 4.45
C GLY A 67 19.62 -3.21 4.75
N ASN A 68 19.73 -4.53 4.58
CA ASN A 68 21.03 -5.18 4.69
C ASN A 68 21.85 -4.80 3.44
N ARG A 69 22.95 -4.05 3.60
CA ARG A 69 23.84 -3.61 2.49
C ARG A 69 24.83 -4.70 2.04
N THR A 70 24.69 -5.91 2.55
CA THR A 70 25.44 -7.09 2.11
C THR A 70 24.70 -7.81 0.97
N PRO A 71 25.41 -8.41 -0.01
CA PRO A 71 24.78 -9.32 -0.96
C PRO A 71 24.01 -10.39 -0.19
N LEU A 72 22.71 -10.50 -0.46
CA LEU A 72 21.82 -11.46 0.20
C LEU A 72 22.39 -12.88 0.06
N LYS A 73 22.87 -13.47 1.16
CA LYS A 73 22.66 -14.91 1.34
C LYS A 73 21.16 -15.07 1.51
N GLN A 74 20.52 -15.86 0.63
CA GLN A 74 19.09 -16.18 0.70
C GLN A 74 18.75 -16.57 2.15
N PRO A 75 17.90 -15.80 2.85
CA PRO A 75 17.30 -16.31 4.07
C PRO A 75 16.43 -17.50 3.68
N MET A 76 16.47 -18.58 4.46
CA MET A 76 15.44 -19.62 4.35
C MET A 76 14.08 -18.95 4.59
N ASP A 77 13.25 -19.03 3.55
CA ASP A 77 12.04 -18.26 3.31
C ASP A 77 10.85 -18.92 4.01
N TYR A 78 10.65 -18.65 5.30
CA TYR A 78 9.51 -19.19 6.07
C TYR A 78 8.37 -18.19 6.28
N CYS A 79 8.47 -16.96 5.75
CA CYS A 79 7.40 -15.95 5.83
C CYS A 79 6.85 -15.60 4.45
N ASP A 80 6.07 -16.52 3.90
CA ASP A 80 5.49 -16.39 2.59
C ASP A 80 4.35 -15.36 2.60
N ASN A 81 4.67 -14.13 2.20
CA ASN A 81 3.68 -13.07 1.98
C ASN A 81 3.03 -13.17 0.60
N THR A 82 3.22 -14.28 -0.14
CA THR A 82 2.96 -14.39 -1.58
C THR A 82 1.48 -14.39 -1.96
N LEU A 83 1.19 -13.75 -3.09
CA LEU A 83 -0.05 -13.88 -3.82
C LEU A 83 -0.07 -15.23 -4.52
N MET A 84 -1.05 -16.07 -4.20
CA MET A 84 -1.22 -17.36 -4.89
C MET A 84 -1.70 -17.09 -6.31
N PHE A 85 -1.04 -17.70 -7.30
CA PHE A 85 -1.42 -17.57 -8.69
C PHE A 85 -1.42 -18.90 -9.42
N GLU A 86 -2.33 -19.01 -10.37
CA GLU A 86 -2.49 -20.18 -11.20
C GLU A 86 -2.62 -19.76 -12.66
N ALA A 87 -1.86 -20.42 -13.54
CA ALA A 87 -2.00 -20.23 -14.97
C ALA A 87 -3.09 -21.18 -15.47
N ARG A 88 -4.17 -20.61 -16.01
CA ARG A 88 -5.33 -21.38 -16.46
C ARG A 88 -5.31 -21.66 -17.96
N ALA A 89 -4.72 -20.75 -18.75
CA ALA A 89 -4.54 -20.90 -20.19
C ALA A 89 -3.25 -20.20 -20.65
N GLU A 90 -2.90 -20.32 -21.93
CA GLU A 90 -1.81 -19.54 -22.53
C GLU A 90 -2.14 -18.05 -22.38
N TYR A 91 -1.42 -17.36 -21.48
CA TYR A 91 -1.55 -15.93 -21.17
C TYR A 91 -2.73 -15.49 -20.28
N GLU A 92 -3.52 -16.42 -19.71
CA GLU A 92 -4.55 -16.11 -18.71
C GLU A 92 -4.18 -16.58 -17.30
N TYR A 93 -4.20 -15.64 -16.35
CA TYR A 93 -3.75 -15.84 -14.98
C TYR A 93 -4.86 -15.52 -13.98
N GLN A 94 -5.15 -16.49 -13.14
CA GLN A 94 -6.06 -16.33 -12.00
C GLN A 94 -5.22 -16.10 -10.73
N LEU A 95 -5.61 -15.13 -9.93
CA LEU A 95 -4.89 -14.64 -8.76
C LEU A 95 -5.80 -14.65 -7.54
N THR A 96 -5.23 -14.93 -6.38
CA THR A 96 -5.92 -14.86 -5.09
C THR A 96 -5.15 -13.93 -4.16
N VAL A 97 -5.85 -12.92 -3.62
CA VAL A 97 -5.29 -11.96 -2.66
C VAL A 97 -5.32 -12.53 -1.25
N ARG A 98 -4.17 -12.53 -0.58
CA ARG A 98 -4.10 -12.91 0.83
C ARG A 98 -5.02 -12.00 1.67
N PRO A 99 -5.89 -12.54 2.54
CA PRO A 99 -6.61 -11.75 3.54
C PRO A 99 -5.65 -11.01 4.47
N ASP A 100 -6.08 -9.94 5.12
CA ASP A 100 -5.26 -9.25 6.12
C ASP A 100 -4.73 -10.23 7.18
N LEU A 101 -3.45 -10.09 7.57
CA LEU A 101 -2.81 -10.99 8.55
C LEU A 101 -3.65 -11.06 9.84
N PHE A 102 -3.70 -12.26 10.42
CA PHE A 102 -4.48 -12.57 11.62
C PHE A 102 -6.00 -12.36 11.45
N THR A 103 -6.49 -12.36 10.22
CA THR A 103 -7.91 -12.35 9.89
C THR A 103 -8.21 -13.31 8.72
N ASN A 104 -9.49 -13.63 8.54
CA ASN A 104 -10.00 -14.29 7.34
C ASN A 104 -10.84 -13.34 6.48
N LYS A 105 -10.56 -12.03 6.56
CA LYS A 105 -11.34 -10.95 5.93
C LYS A 105 -10.40 -9.95 5.27
N HIS A 106 -11.00 -9.02 4.54
CA HIS A 106 -10.32 -7.86 3.93
C HIS A 106 -9.31 -8.26 2.86
N THR A 107 -9.84 -8.47 1.66
CA THR A 107 -9.09 -8.70 0.44
C THR A 107 -9.35 -7.49 -0.45
N GLN A 108 -8.34 -6.65 -0.68
CA GLN A 108 -8.49 -5.45 -1.53
C GLN A 108 -7.15 -4.89 -2.00
N TRP A 109 -6.17 -4.78 -1.11
CA TRP A 109 -4.82 -4.35 -1.47
C TRP A 109 -4.11 -5.48 -2.21
N TYR A 110 -3.52 -5.16 -3.35
CA TYR A 110 -2.62 -6.05 -4.08
C TYR A 110 -1.40 -5.28 -4.54
N TYR A 111 -0.28 -5.97 -4.57
CA TYR A 111 1.00 -5.50 -5.06
C TYR A 111 1.80 -6.74 -5.47
N PHE A 112 2.19 -6.88 -6.74
CA PHE A 112 2.99 -8.01 -7.19
C PHE A 112 3.93 -7.64 -8.32
N GLN A 113 5.05 -8.36 -8.39
CA GLN A 113 5.98 -8.33 -9.51
C GLN A 113 5.53 -9.32 -10.58
N VAL A 114 5.82 -9.00 -11.83
CA VAL A 114 5.69 -9.87 -13.00
C VAL A 114 7.05 -9.91 -13.71
N THR A 115 7.55 -11.10 -14.01
CA THR A 115 8.71 -11.31 -14.89
C THR A 115 8.45 -12.45 -15.87
N ASN A 116 9.37 -12.65 -16.81
CA ASN A 116 9.27 -13.68 -17.85
C ASN A 116 8.08 -13.50 -18.80
N MET A 117 7.66 -12.25 -19.01
CA MET A 117 6.67 -11.86 -20.01
C MET A 117 7.26 -11.81 -21.41
N GLN A 118 6.39 -11.98 -22.40
CA GLN A 118 6.64 -11.70 -23.81
C GLN A 118 5.99 -10.36 -24.16
N ALA A 119 6.75 -9.48 -24.82
CA ALA A 119 6.22 -8.24 -25.36
C ALA A 119 5.26 -8.52 -26.52
N GLY A 120 4.27 -7.64 -26.69
CA GLY A 120 3.34 -7.75 -27.82
C GLY A 120 2.15 -8.70 -27.60
N ILE A 121 2.20 -9.55 -26.57
CA ILE A 121 1.13 -10.48 -26.25
C ILE A 121 0.17 -9.86 -25.23
N ILE A 122 -1.12 -10.12 -25.40
CA ILE A 122 -2.17 -9.70 -24.46
C ILE A 122 -2.27 -10.75 -23.35
N TYR A 123 -2.02 -10.31 -22.13
CA TYR A 123 -2.18 -11.09 -20.91
C TYR A 123 -3.48 -10.72 -20.23
N ARG A 124 -4.18 -11.70 -19.66
CA ARG A 124 -5.35 -11.46 -18.81
C ARG A 124 -5.05 -11.85 -17.38
N PHE A 125 -5.32 -10.94 -16.44
CA PHE A 125 -5.20 -11.18 -15.01
C PHE A 125 -6.58 -11.11 -14.37
N THR A 126 -6.89 -12.03 -13.46
CA THR A 126 -8.13 -11.98 -12.67
C THR A 126 -7.90 -12.30 -11.22
N ILE A 127 -8.15 -11.33 -10.35
CA ILE A 127 -8.18 -11.55 -8.91
C ILE A 127 -9.59 -11.98 -8.53
N VAL A 128 -9.76 -13.14 -7.88
CA VAL A 128 -11.10 -13.76 -7.73
C VAL A 128 -11.72 -13.70 -6.34
N ASN A 129 -10.98 -13.26 -5.32
CA ASN A 129 -11.42 -13.42 -3.92
C ASN A 129 -11.66 -12.08 -3.20
N PHE A 130 -12.02 -11.02 -3.93
CA PHE A 130 -12.41 -9.77 -3.28
C PHE A 130 -13.72 -9.92 -2.51
N THR A 131 -13.83 -9.21 -1.40
CA THR A 131 -14.97 -9.33 -0.46
C THR A 131 -15.93 -8.16 -0.52
N LYS A 132 -15.57 -7.07 -1.22
CA LYS A 132 -16.39 -5.85 -1.28
C LYS A 132 -17.33 -5.87 -2.50
N PRO A 133 -18.62 -5.55 -2.34
CA PRO A 133 -19.54 -5.50 -3.47
C PRO A 133 -19.33 -4.29 -4.39
N ALA A 134 -18.87 -3.17 -3.83
CA ALA A 134 -18.62 -1.94 -4.57
C ALA A 134 -17.11 -1.71 -4.72
N SER A 135 -16.70 -1.25 -5.90
CA SER A 135 -15.31 -0.99 -6.23
C SER A 135 -15.15 0.21 -7.15
N LEU A 136 -14.04 0.94 -7.03
CA LEU A 136 -13.73 2.07 -7.90
C LEU A 136 -13.45 1.63 -9.35
N TYR A 137 -13.14 0.37 -9.59
CA TYR A 137 -13.08 -0.18 -10.95
C TYR A 137 -14.43 -0.07 -11.68
N ASN A 138 -15.56 -0.13 -10.96
CA ASN A 138 -16.90 0.16 -11.52
C ASN A 138 -17.11 1.64 -11.90
N ARG A 139 -16.15 2.51 -11.54
CA ARG A 139 -16.16 3.95 -11.83
C ARG A 139 -14.93 4.36 -12.66
N GLY A 140 -14.34 3.42 -13.38
CA GLY A 140 -13.24 3.69 -14.30
C GLY A 140 -11.84 3.73 -13.69
N MET A 141 -11.66 3.29 -12.44
CA MET A 141 -10.29 3.09 -11.93
C MET A 141 -9.56 2.04 -12.75
N ARG A 142 -8.28 2.30 -13.05
CA ARG A 142 -7.38 1.35 -13.73
C ARG A 142 -6.38 0.73 -12.76
N PRO A 143 -5.91 -0.51 -12.96
CA PRO A 143 -4.73 -1.04 -12.27
C PRO A 143 -3.53 -0.09 -12.40
N LEU A 144 -2.67 -0.08 -11.39
CA LEU A 144 -1.40 0.67 -11.45
C LEU A 144 -0.28 -0.26 -11.91
N PHE A 145 0.60 0.24 -12.77
CA PHE A 145 1.71 -0.50 -13.35
C PHE A 145 3.01 0.26 -13.27
N TYR A 146 4.10 -0.49 -13.17
CA TYR A 146 5.46 0.03 -13.25
C TYR A 146 6.33 -0.96 -14.03
N SER A 147 7.19 -0.43 -14.90
CA SER A 147 8.21 -1.18 -15.63
C SER A 147 9.58 -0.64 -15.25
N GLU A 148 10.51 -1.51 -14.85
CA GLU A 148 11.89 -1.10 -14.56
C GLU A 148 12.60 -0.57 -15.82
N LYS A 149 12.31 -1.14 -16.99
CA LYS A 149 12.88 -0.67 -18.26
C LYS A 149 12.37 0.72 -18.65
N GLU A 150 11.07 0.97 -18.57
CA GLU A 150 10.50 2.29 -18.86
C GLU A 150 11.00 3.35 -17.87
N ALA A 151 11.12 3.01 -16.59
CA ALA A 151 11.70 3.89 -15.59
C ALA A 151 13.16 4.24 -15.88
N LYS A 152 13.96 3.29 -16.35
CA LYS A 152 15.37 3.51 -16.67
C LYS A 152 15.58 4.26 -17.99
N ALA A 153 14.84 3.90 -19.03
CA ALA A 153 15.04 4.42 -20.38
C ALA A 153 14.36 5.78 -20.59
N HIS A 154 13.16 5.96 -20.03
CA HIS A 154 12.30 7.11 -20.32
C HIS A 154 11.88 7.89 -19.07
N HIS A 155 12.39 7.50 -17.89
CA HIS A 155 12.02 8.11 -16.61
C HIS A 155 10.53 8.05 -16.28
N ILE A 156 9.83 7.05 -16.82
CA ILE A 156 8.41 6.83 -16.57
C ILE A 156 8.22 6.02 -15.29
N GLY A 157 7.48 6.58 -14.33
CA GLY A 157 7.15 5.89 -13.09
C GLY A 157 5.83 5.12 -13.15
N TRP A 158 5.13 5.07 -12.02
CA TRP A 158 3.85 4.39 -11.90
C TRP A 158 2.76 5.04 -12.75
N GLN A 159 2.00 4.23 -13.49
CA GLN A 159 0.92 4.68 -14.37
C GLN A 159 -0.34 3.81 -14.24
N ARG A 160 -1.50 4.43 -14.38
CA ARG A 160 -2.82 3.78 -14.49
C ARG A 160 -3.03 3.26 -15.91
N ILE A 161 -3.18 1.95 -16.04
CA ILE A 161 -3.21 1.25 -17.35
C ILE A 161 -4.14 0.03 -17.32
N GLY A 162 -4.21 -0.67 -18.44
CA GLY A 162 -4.99 -1.89 -18.61
C GLY A 162 -6.30 -1.62 -19.33
N ASP A 163 -6.81 -2.67 -19.95
CA ASP A 163 -8.00 -2.67 -20.79
C ASP A 163 -8.90 -3.84 -20.38
N GLN A 164 -10.10 -3.93 -20.98
CA GLN A 164 -11.09 -4.97 -20.64
C GLN A 164 -11.31 -5.10 -19.12
N ILE A 165 -11.37 -3.95 -18.43
CA ILE A 165 -11.41 -3.91 -16.97
C ILE A 165 -12.84 -4.12 -16.51
N LYS A 166 -13.05 -5.16 -15.69
CA LYS A 166 -14.37 -5.42 -15.10
C LYS A 166 -14.26 -5.87 -13.66
N TYR A 167 -15.16 -5.36 -12.83
CA TYR A 167 -15.35 -5.82 -11.46
C TYR A 167 -16.75 -6.41 -11.30
N TYR A 168 -16.84 -7.69 -11.00
CA TYR A 168 -18.10 -8.44 -11.06
C TYR A 168 -18.23 -9.41 -9.88
N ARG A 169 -19.45 -9.86 -9.62
CA ARG A 169 -19.75 -10.82 -8.57
C ARG A 169 -19.46 -12.23 -9.08
N ASN A 170 -18.76 -13.02 -8.28
CA ASN A 170 -18.48 -14.41 -8.63
C ASN A 170 -19.65 -15.32 -8.23
N ASN A 171 -19.64 -16.52 -8.82
CA ASN A 171 -20.49 -17.61 -8.37
C ASN A 171 -20.17 -17.94 -6.90
N PRO A 172 -21.19 -18.33 -6.10
CA PRO A 172 -20.97 -18.69 -4.70
C PRO A 172 -19.99 -19.85 -4.60
N GLY A 173 -18.98 -19.73 -3.72
CA GLY A 173 -18.11 -20.84 -3.39
C GLY A 173 -18.86 -21.94 -2.63
N GLN A 174 -18.24 -23.11 -2.46
CA GLN A 174 -18.81 -24.23 -1.69
C GLN A 174 -19.18 -23.86 -0.23
N ASP A 175 -18.60 -22.79 0.30
CA ASP A 175 -18.85 -22.19 1.61
C ASP A 175 -20.04 -21.20 1.64
N GLY A 176 -20.76 -21.03 0.53
CA GLY A 176 -21.92 -20.14 0.39
C GLY A 176 -21.57 -18.64 0.41
N ARG A 177 -20.27 -18.28 0.41
CA ARG A 177 -19.83 -16.88 0.41
C ARG A 177 -19.77 -16.34 -1.01
N HIS A 178 -20.21 -15.09 -1.15
CA HIS A 178 -20.06 -14.36 -2.39
C HIS A 178 -18.73 -13.60 -2.39
N TYR A 179 -17.87 -13.93 -3.33
CA TYR A 179 -16.69 -13.16 -3.67
C TYR A 179 -16.94 -12.30 -4.91
N PHE A 180 -15.98 -11.43 -5.20
CA PHE A 180 -15.99 -10.54 -6.35
C PHE A 180 -14.65 -10.67 -7.07
N SER A 181 -14.70 -10.58 -8.39
CA SER A 181 -13.51 -10.60 -9.24
C SER A 181 -13.20 -9.23 -9.79
N LEU A 182 -11.90 -8.96 -9.96
CA LEU A 182 -11.38 -7.93 -10.84
C LEU A 182 -10.63 -8.61 -11.97
N THR A 183 -11.05 -8.37 -13.22
CA THR A 183 -10.31 -8.80 -14.41
C THR A 183 -9.80 -7.59 -15.18
N TRP A 184 -8.65 -7.73 -15.82
CA TRP A 184 -8.11 -6.77 -16.79
C TRP A 184 -7.18 -7.47 -17.76
N THR A 185 -7.03 -6.91 -18.95
CA THR A 185 -5.99 -7.27 -19.90
C THR A 185 -4.87 -6.24 -19.93
N PHE A 186 -3.68 -6.68 -20.30
CA PHE A 186 -2.54 -5.81 -20.51
C PHE A 186 -1.53 -6.43 -21.48
N GLN A 187 -0.92 -5.59 -22.30
CA GLN A 187 0.17 -5.96 -23.21
C GLN A 187 1.48 -5.34 -22.73
N PHE A 188 2.45 -6.19 -22.36
CA PHE A 188 3.74 -5.71 -21.88
C PHE A 188 4.54 -5.05 -23.02
N PRO A 189 5.22 -3.92 -22.75
CA PRO A 189 6.01 -3.21 -23.77
C PRO A 189 7.34 -3.93 -24.08
N HIS A 190 7.90 -4.67 -23.12
CA HIS A 190 9.26 -5.20 -23.20
C HIS A 190 9.35 -6.69 -22.83
N ASN A 191 10.14 -7.43 -23.60
CA ASN A 191 10.60 -8.77 -23.22
C ASN A 191 11.62 -8.65 -22.08
N LYS A 192 11.74 -9.68 -21.21
CA LYS A 192 12.76 -9.74 -20.14
C LYS A 192 12.78 -8.47 -19.27
N ASP A 193 11.59 -7.97 -18.92
CA ASP A 193 11.43 -6.85 -18.01
C ASP A 193 11.08 -7.36 -16.60
N THR A 194 11.22 -6.47 -15.62
CA THR A 194 10.64 -6.62 -14.29
C THR A 194 9.55 -5.58 -14.16
N CYS A 195 8.31 -6.05 -14.16
CA CYS A 195 7.13 -5.20 -14.06
C CYS A 195 6.44 -5.39 -12.71
N TYR A 196 5.59 -4.45 -12.32
CA TYR A 196 4.82 -4.54 -11.10
C TYR A 196 3.40 -4.06 -11.34
N PHE A 197 2.44 -4.70 -10.68
CA PHE A 197 1.06 -4.23 -10.58
C PHE A 197 0.73 -3.89 -9.13
N ALA A 198 -0.04 -2.82 -8.93
CA ALA A 198 -0.52 -2.41 -7.61
C ALA A 198 -1.96 -1.89 -7.65
N HIS A 199 -2.64 -1.95 -6.51
CA HIS A 199 -3.99 -1.40 -6.35
C HIS A 199 -4.02 0.14 -6.45
N CYS A 200 -3.03 0.80 -5.85
CA CYS A 200 -2.89 2.26 -5.84
C CYS A 200 -1.42 2.63 -5.67
N TYR A 201 -1.08 3.92 -5.85
CA TYR A 201 0.28 4.45 -5.72
C TYR A 201 0.86 4.05 -4.37
N PRO A 202 1.88 3.17 -4.35
CA PRO A 202 2.42 2.69 -3.10
C PRO A 202 3.07 3.84 -2.30
N TYR A 203 3.02 3.72 -0.98
CA TYR A 203 3.74 4.61 -0.06
C TYR A 203 4.20 3.74 1.12
N THR A 204 5.49 3.42 1.13
CA THR A 204 6.10 2.56 2.15
C THR A 204 6.31 3.29 3.47
N TYR A 205 6.53 2.50 4.53
CA TYR A 205 7.05 3.04 5.78
C TYR A 205 8.45 3.65 5.60
N THR A 206 9.30 3.07 4.74
CA THR A 206 10.62 3.64 4.40
C THR A 206 10.50 5.03 3.76
N ASN A 207 9.56 5.24 2.83
CA ASN A 207 9.32 6.55 2.24
C ASN A 207 8.93 7.59 3.30
N LEU A 208 8.13 7.20 4.30
CA LEU A 208 7.84 8.06 5.43
C LEU A 208 9.11 8.39 6.21
N GLN A 209 9.90 7.38 6.58
CA GLN A 209 11.09 7.57 7.39
C GLN A 209 12.13 8.46 6.70
N GLU A 210 12.35 8.26 5.40
CA GLU A 210 13.23 9.10 4.58
C GLU A 210 12.71 10.54 4.50
N TYR A 211 11.42 10.73 4.27
CA TYR A 211 10.78 12.05 4.23
C TYR A 211 10.93 12.79 5.57
N LEU A 212 10.67 12.12 6.69
CA LEU A 212 10.82 12.70 8.03
C LEU A 212 12.29 12.98 8.38
N SER A 213 13.21 12.11 7.96
CA SER A 213 14.66 12.34 8.10
C SER A 213 15.09 13.60 7.35
N GLY A 214 14.59 13.81 6.13
CA GLY A 214 14.81 15.03 5.35
C GLY A 214 14.35 16.29 6.09
N ILE A 215 13.17 16.27 6.71
CA ILE A 215 12.66 17.41 7.51
C ILE A 215 13.54 17.66 8.75
N ASN A 216 13.99 16.61 9.43
CA ASN A 216 14.79 16.74 10.64
C ASN A 216 16.20 17.30 10.35
N ASN A 217 16.76 16.98 9.18
CA ASN A 217 18.08 17.44 8.75
C ASN A 217 18.05 18.83 8.06
N ASP A 218 16.87 19.36 7.74
CA ASP A 218 16.70 20.70 7.19
C ASP A 218 16.82 21.77 8.30
N PRO A 219 17.80 22.70 8.22
CA PRO A 219 18.07 23.67 9.29
C PRO A 219 16.99 24.76 9.42
N VAL A 220 16.12 24.92 8.42
CA VAL A 220 15.00 25.86 8.45
C VAL A 220 13.76 25.16 9.01
N ARG A 221 13.35 24.04 8.40
CA ARG A 221 12.11 23.34 8.76
C ARG A 221 12.17 22.74 10.17
N SER A 222 13.32 22.23 10.60
CA SER A 222 13.51 21.66 11.94
C SER A 222 13.31 22.67 13.09
N LYS A 223 13.36 23.98 12.81
CA LYS A 223 13.11 25.02 13.83
C LYS A 223 11.66 25.06 14.29
N PHE A 224 10.72 24.89 13.35
CA PHE A 224 9.27 24.96 13.61
C PHE A 224 8.55 23.61 13.46
N CYS A 225 9.24 22.54 13.06
CA CYS A 225 8.72 21.18 13.04
C CYS A 225 9.54 20.27 13.94
N LYS A 226 8.94 19.81 15.06
CA LYS A 226 9.56 18.87 15.98
C LYS A 226 8.97 17.47 15.79
N ILE A 227 9.81 16.54 15.37
CA ILE A 227 9.46 15.14 15.16
C ILE A 227 9.79 14.35 16.43
N ARG A 228 8.84 13.56 16.94
CA ARG A 228 9.02 12.68 18.08
C ARG A 228 8.36 11.33 17.82
N VAL A 229 8.73 10.32 18.60
CA VAL A 229 8.00 9.05 18.64
C VAL A 229 6.80 9.21 19.56
N LEU A 230 5.61 8.95 19.05
CA LEU A 230 4.36 8.92 19.80
C LEU A 230 4.26 7.61 20.61
N CYS A 231 4.49 6.49 19.95
CA CYS A 231 4.50 5.16 20.53
C CYS A 231 5.20 4.16 19.60
N HIS A 232 5.29 2.91 20.04
CA HIS A 232 5.66 1.78 19.20
C HIS A 232 4.44 0.91 18.92
N THR A 233 4.36 0.31 17.74
CA THR A 233 3.34 -0.67 17.37
C THR A 233 3.64 -2.06 17.95
N LEU A 234 2.81 -3.05 17.60
CA LEU A 234 2.97 -4.44 18.04
C LEU A 234 4.29 -5.04 17.55
N ALA A 235 4.65 -4.81 16.28
CA ALA A 235 5.95 -5.20 15.74
C ALA A 235 7.08 -4.19 16.03
N ARG A 236 6.89 -3.34 17.05
CA ARG A 236 7.87 -2.35 17.51
C ARG A 236 8.29 -1.30 16.47
N ASN A 237 7.50 -1.07 15.43
CA ASN A 237 7.72 0.04 14.52
C ASN A 237 7.32 1.37 15.18
N MET A 238 8.04 2.44 14.86
CA MET A 238 7.79 3.75 15.43
C MET A 238 6.57 4.40 14.79
N VAL A 239 5.67 4.92 15.62
CA VAL A 239 4.61 5.82 15.18
C VAL A 239 5.08 7.24 15.50
N TYR A 240 5.31 8.05 14.48
CA TYR A 240 5.81 9.41 14.65
C TYR A 240 4.68 10.42 14.90
N ILE A 241 5.00 11.46 15.65
CA ILE A 241 4.21 12.67 15.82
C ILE A 241 5.05 13.89 15.48
N LEU A 242 4.52 14.76 14.64
CA LEU A 242 5.11 16.06 14.32
C LEU A 242 4.34 17.14 15.07
N THR A 243 5.06 18.01 15.76
CA THR A 243 4.53 19.27 16.30
C THR A 243 5.02 20.40 15.43
N ILE A 244 4.10 21.05 14.70
CA ILE A 244 4.43 22.11 13.74
C ILE A 244 3.81 23.42 14.22
N THR A 245 4.66 24.39 14.56
CA THR A 245 4.27 25.73 15.01
C THR A 245 5.51 26.63 15.06
N THR A 246 5.35 27.93 14.83
CA THR A 246 6.47 28.87 14.97
C THR A 246 6.83 29.01 16.45
N PRO A 247 8.10 28.84 16.87
CA PRO A 247 8.50 29.01 18.26
C PRO A 247 8.09 30.39 18.79
N LEU A 248 7.46 30.44 19.96
CA LEU A 248 7.14 31.70 20.64
C LEU A 248 8.46 32.37 21.04
N LYS A 249 8.62 33.66 20.73
CA LYS A 249 9.66 34.49 21.35
C LYS A 249 9.15 34.93 22.73
N ASN A 250 10.03 34.98 23.73
CA ASN A 250 9.70 35.10 25.16
C ASN A 250 8.56 36.10 25.48
N SER A 251 7.71 35.71 26.44
CA SER A 251 6.57 36.42 27.08
C SER A 251 5.17 36.26 26.45
N ASP A 252 5.01 35.69 25.27
CA ASP A 252 3.69 35.53 24.66
C ASP A 252 3.02 34.22 25.11
N SER A 253 2.31 34.25 26.24
CA SER A 253 1.62 33.11 26.86
C SER A 253 0.28 32.77 26.17
N ARG A 254 0.08 33.18 24.91
CA ARG A 254 -1.15 32.91 24.18
C ARG A 254 -1.32 31.42 23.93
N LYS A 255 -2.38 30.85 24.51
CA LYS A 255 -2.82 29.48 24.23
C LYS A 255 -3.27 29.38 22.76
N ARG A 256 -2.39 28.86 21.90
CA ARG A 256 -2.73 28.55 20.50
C ARG A 256 -3.66 27.36 20.42
N LYS A 257 -4.64 27.41 19.53
CA LYS A 257 -5.51 26.27 19.23
C LYS A 257 -4.70 25.15 18.57
N ALA A 258 -5.02 23.91 18.92
CA ALA A 258 -4.41 22.74 18.29
C ALA A 258 -5.24 22.28 17.08
N VAL A 259 -4.55 21.91 16.00
CA VAL A 259 -5.14 21.24 14.84
C VAL A 259 -4.51 19.85 14.73
N ILE A 260 -5.34 18.81 14.68
CA ILE A 260 -4.86 17.43 14.74
C ILE A 260 -5.14 16.76 13.40
N LEU A 261 -4.09 16.22 12.77
CA LEU A 261 -4.21 15.48 11.53
C LEU A 261 -3.62 14.08 11.71
N THR A 262 -4.35 13.06 11.27
CA THR A 262 -3.84 11.68 11.24
C THR A 262 -4.07 11.04 9.87
N ALA A 263 -3.21 10.11 9.48
CA ALA A 263 -3.32 9.38 8.22
C ALA A 263 -2.93 7.90 8.38
N ARG A 264 -3.26 7.10 7.35
CA ARG A 264 -3.01 5.65 7.29
C ARG A 264 -3.42 4.88 8.54
N VAL A 265 -4.67 5.07 8.98
CA VAL A 265 -5.28 4.16 9.97
C VAL A 265 -5.53 2.79 9.35
N HIS A 266 -6.02 2.77 8.10
CA HIS A 266 -6.05 1.58 7.26
C HIS A 266 -4.79 1.53 6.39
N PRO A 267 -4.06 0.40 6.35
CA PRO A 267 -2.83 0.34 5.60
C PRO A 267 -3.02 0.32 4.08
N GLY A 268 -4.12 -0.17 3.51
CA GLY A 268 -4.30 -0.17 2.05
C GLY A 268 -4.65 1.19 1.44
N GLU A 269 -4.96 2.21 2.26
CA GLU A 269 -5.40 3.53 1.83
C GLU A 269 -4.23 4.48 1.60
N THR A 270 -3.33 4.12 0.66
CA THR A 270 -2.06 4.83 0.41
C THR A 270 -2.24 6.29 -0.04
N ASN A 271 -3.38 6.62 -0.65
CA ASN A 271 -3.75 7.99 -1.00
C ASN A 271 -3.69 8.94 0.21
N SER A 272 -4.01 8.45 1.42
CA SER A 272 -3.92 9.26 2.65
C SER A 272 -2.47 9.66 2.98
N SER A 273 -1.47 8.83 2.66
CA SER A 273 -0.05 9.17 2.82
C SER A 273 0.38 10.28 1.86
N TRP A 274 -0.06 10.21 0.61
CA TRP A 274 0.26 11.23 -0.40
C TRP A 274 -0.38 12.58 -0.09
N ILE A 275 -1.65 12.59 0.34
CA ILE A 275 -2.32 13.82 0.83
C ILE A 275 -1.58 14.38 2.05
N MET A 276 -1.21 13.52 3.00
CA MET A 276 -0.46 13.94 4.19
C MET A 276 0.90 14.53 3.82
N LYS A 277 1.62 13.93 2.86
CA LYS A 277 2.88 14.47 2.36
C LYS A 277 2.67 15.86 1.73
N GLY A 278 1.65 16.03 0.89
CA GLY A 278 1.32 17.33 0.28
C GLY A 278 0.98 18.40 1.32
N PHE A 279 0.22 18.04 2.35
CA PHE A 279 -0.05 18.92 3.48
C PHE A 279 1.25 19.32 4.21
N LEU A 280 2.13 18.36 4.49
CA LEU A 280 3.42 18.62 5.14
C LEU A 280 4.33 19.50 4.28
N ASP A 281 4.40 19.25 2.97
CA ASP A 281 5.17 20.07 2.03
C ASP A 281 4.67 21.52 2.03
N TYR A 282 3.34 21.72 2.07
CA TYR A 282 2.73 23.05 2.14
C TYR A 282 2.98 23.75 3.48
N ILE A 283 2.59 23.12 4.60
CA ILE A 283 2.65 23.75 5.93
C ILE A 283 4.09 23.93 6.42
N LEU A 284 5.06 23.23 5.85
CA LEU A 284 6.50 23.43 6.12
C LEU A 284 7.18 24.33 5.09
N GLY A 285 6.43 24.81 4.09
CA GLY A 285 6.90 25.72 3.07
C GLY A 285 7.07 27.17 3.54
N ASN A 286 7.57 28.00 2.63
CA ASN A 286 7.89 29.41 2.89
C ASN A 286 6.77 30.39 2.52
N SER A 287 5.59 29.91 2.10
CA SER A 287 4.46 30.81 1.77
C SER A 287 4.03 31.62 2.99
N SER A 288 3.53 32.84 2.75
CA SER A 288 2.97 33.71 3.80
C SER A 288 1.83 33.03 4.56
N ASP A 289 0.99 32.29 3.85
CA ASP A 289 -0.16 31.60 4.44
C ASP A 289 0.30 30.44 5.33
N ALA A 290 1.31 29.67 4.91
CA ALA A 290 1.87 28.62 5.76
C ALA A 290 2.52 29.20 7.01
N GLN A 291 3.21 30.34 6.90
CA GLN A 291 3.76 31.07 8.06
C GLN A 291 2.65 31.53 9.02
N LEU A 292 1.62 32.20 8.50
CA LEU A 292 0.47 32.66 9.28
C LEU A 292 -0.22 31.52 10.02
N LEU A 293 -0.41 30.38 9.36
CA LEU A 293 -0.98 29.18 9.98
C LEU A 293 -0.10 28.65 11.12
N ARG A 294 1.22 28.60 10.93
CA ARG A 294 2.17 28.17 11.97
C ARG A 294 2.27 29.15 13.14
N ASP A 295 2.04 30.44 12.90
CA ASP A 295 2.01 31.48 13.92
C ASP A 295 0.70 31.47 14.73
N THR A 296 -0.38 30.97 14.14
CA THR A 296 -1.72 30.96 14.74
C THR A 296 -2.03 29.65 15.47
N PHE A 297 -1.62 28.51 14.92
CA PHE A 297 -2.00 27.18 15.39
C PHE A 297 -0.80 26.33 15.83
N VAL A 298 -1.09 25.30 16.62
CA VAL A 298 -0.18 24.18 16.86
C VAL A 298 -0.72 22.96 16.12
N PHE A 299 -0.03 22.52 15.08
CA PHE A 299 -0.41 21.30 14.38
C PHE A 299 0.23 20.09 15.07
N LYS A 300 -0.60 19.08 15.37
CA LYS A 300 -0.17 17.76 15.84
C LYS A 300 -0.50 16.75 14.75
N VAL A 301 0.53 16.24 14.09
CA VAL A 301 0.38 15.40 12.90
C VAL A 301 0.92 14.01 13.14
N VAL A 302 0.10 12.98 12.91
CA VAL A 302 0.49 11.57 12.93
C VAL A 302 0.40 11.02 11.50
N PRO A 303 1.50 11.01 10.74
CA PRO A 303 1.46 10.75 9.30
C PRO A 303 1.15 9.29 8.93
N MET A 304 1.34 8.36 9.86
CA MET A 304 1.02 6.96 9.65
C MET A 304 0.68 6.27 10.98
N LEU A 305 -0.59 5.91 11.15
CA LEU A 305 -1.09 5.24 12.36
C LEU A 305 -0.83 3.73 12.37
N ASN A 306 -0.68 3.10 11.21
CA ASN A 306 -0.58 1.64 11.09
C ASN A 306 0.63 1.17 10.26
N PRO A 307 1.87 1.52 10.66
CA PRO A 307 3.07 1.12 9.91
C PRO A 307 3.22 -0.40 9.79
N ASP A 308 2.83 -1.18 10.81
CA ASP A 308 2.91 -2.64 10.73
C ASP A 308 2.06 -3.19 9.59
N GLY A 309 0.79 -2.77 9.51
CA GLY A 309 -0.09 -3.18 8.43
C GLY A 309 0.42 -2.72 7.05
N VAL A 310 1.13 -1.59 6.98
CA VAL A 310 1.75 -1.12 5.72
C VAL A 310 2.83 -2.10 5.28
N ILE A 311 3.72 -2.48 6.21
CA ILE A 311 4.88 -3.33 5.92
C ILE A 311 4.45 -4.71 5.44
N VAL A 312 3.44 -5.31 6.08
CA VAL A 312 2.94 -6.64 5.72
C VAL A 312 1.95 -6.65 4.55
N GLY A 313 1.61 -5.49 3.99
CA GLY A 313 0.68 -5.39 2.87
C GLY A 313 -0.78 -5.67 3.22
N ASN A 314 -1.22 -5.39 4.45
CA ASN A 314 -2.64 -5.43 4.80
C ASN A 314 -3.41 -4.28 4.11
N TYR A 315 -4.70 -4.47 3.92
CA TYR A 315 -5.61 -3.43 3.47
C TYR A 315 -6.25 -2.64 4.62
N ARG A 316 -6.69 -3.28 5.70
CA ARG A 316 -7.53 -2.63 6.72
C ARG A 316 -7.02 -2.75 8.15
N CYS A 317 -6.57 -3.93 8.54
CA CYS A 317 -6.27 -4.28 9.94
C CYS A 317 -4.81 -4.00 10.33
N SER A 318 -4.59 -3.75 11.62
CA SER A 318 -3.26 -3.88 12.24
C SER A 318 -2.92 -5.35 12.49
N LEU A 319 -1.73 -5.63 13.04
CA LEU A 319 -1.34 -6.99 13.45
C LEU A 319 -2.16 -7.56 14.62
N ALA A 320 -3.03 -6.77 15.23
CA ALA A 320 -4.03 -7.29 16.17
C ALA A 320 -5.20 -8.01 15.43
N GLY A 321 -5.19 -8.05 14.09
CA GLY A 321 -6.30 -8.57 13.29
C GLY A 321 -7.57 -7.71 13.38
N ARG A 322 -7.44 -6.42 13.75
CA ARG A 322 -8.57 -5.51 13.99
C ARG A 322 -8.41 -4.19 13.27
N ASP A 323 -9.55 -3.61 12.90
CA ASP A 323 -9.68 -2.27 12.34
C ASP A 323 -9.37 -1.22 13.43
N LEU A 324 -8.25 -0.50 13.30
CA LEU A 324 -7.86 0.55 14.25
C LEU A 324 -8.90 1.69 14.33
N ASN A 325 -9.60 1.98 13.24
CA ASN A 325 -10.65 2.99 13.16
C ASN A 325 -11.98 2.53 13.80
N ARG A 326 -11.98 1.39 14.48
CA ARG A 326 -13.06 0.93 15.37
C ARG A 326 -12.61 0.81 16.83
N ASN A 327 -11.35 1.15 17.12
CA ASN A 327 -10.73 0.89 18.42
C ASN A 327 -10.20 2.16 19.12
N TYR A 328 -10.57 3.37 18.66
CA TYR A 328 -10.20 4.62 19.34
C TYR A 328 -10.72 4.69 20.79
N THR A 329 -11.86 4.10 21.11
CA THR A 329 -12.43 4.08 22.47
C THR A 329 -11.85 2.97 23.35
N SER A 330 -11.05 2.06 22.78
CA SER A 330 -10.49 0.92 23.52
C SER A 330 -9.60 1.38 24.69
N LEU A 331 -9.63 0.60 25.77
CA LEU A 331 -8.72 0.75 26.91
C LEU A 331 -7.47 -0.13 26.76
N LEU A 332 -7.46 -1.03 25.78
CA LEU A 332 -6.36 -1.97 25.51
C LEU A 332 -5.20 -1.27 24.81
N LYS A 333 -4.42 -0.52 25.59
CA LYS A 333 -3.24 0.23 25.14
C LYS A 333 -2.25 -0.66 24.38
N GLU A 334 -1.96 -1.85 24.90
CA GLU A 334 -0.94 -2.72 24.31
C GLU A 334 -1.40 -3.35 23.00
N SER A 335 -2.71 -3.57 22.80
CA SER A 335 -3.27 -4.07 21.55
C SER A 335 -3.43 -2.99 20.48
N PHE A 336 -3.69 -1.75 20.89
CA PHE A 336 -3.99 -0.62 20.00
C PHE A 336 -3.19 0.64 20.33
N PRO A 337 -1.84 0.55 20.40
CA PRO A 337 -1.02 1.65 20.91
C PRO A 337 -1.18 2.93 20.09
N SER A 338 -1.16 2.86 18.76
CA SER A 338 -1.19 4.06 17.90
C SER A 338 -2.44 4.91 18.11
N VAL A 339 -3.63 4.30 18.11
CA VAL A 339 -4.89 5.03 18.34
C VAL A 339 -5.11 5.41 19.80
N TRP A 340 -4.64 4.60 20.76
CA TRP A 340 -4.73 4.92 22.19
C TRP A 340 -3.89 6.15 22.54
N TYR A 341 -2.61 6.18 22.10
CA TYR A 341 -1.71 7.31 22.34
C TYR A 341 -2.17 8.56 21.58
N THR A 342 -2.70 8.41 20.36
CA THR A 342 -3.30 9.52 19.61
C THR A 342 -4.48 10.14 20.36
N ARG A 343 -5.42 9.31 20.86
CA ARG A 343 -6.55 9.81 21.67
C ARG A 343 -6.07 10.54 22.92
N ASN A 344 -5.11 9.97 23.65
CA ASN A 344 -4.63 10.57 24.88
C ASN A 344 -3.82 11.85 24.64
N MET A 345 -3.16 11.98 23.49
CA MET A 345 -2.58 13.24 23.04
C MET A 345 -3.67 14.29 22.81
N VAL A 346 -4.82 13.93 22.23
CA VAL A 346 -5.93 14.88 21.99
C VAL A 346 -6.56 15.38 23.30
N ARG A 347 -6.61 14.53 24.34
CA ARG A 347 -7.21 14.86 25.64
C ARG A 347 -6.35 15.78 26.53
N ARG A 348 -5.07 15.93 26.20
CA ARG A 348 -4.10 16.77 26.92
C ARG A 348 -3.95 18.09 26.20
#